data_AF-A0A0B2UKD3-F1
#
_entry.id   AF-A0A0B2UKD3-F1
#
_cell.length_a   1.000
_cell.length_b   1.000
_cell.length_c   1.000
_cell.angle_alpha   90.00
_cell.angle_beta   90.00
_cell.angle_gamma   90.00
#
_symmetry.space_group_name_H-M   'P 1'
#
loop_
_entity.id
_entity.type
_entity.pdbx_description
1 polymer ?
#
loop_
_entity_poly.entity_id
_entity_poly.type
_entity_poly.pdbx_seq_one_letter_code
_entity_poly.pdbx_strand_id
1 'polypeptide(L)'
;MDFECLDAKLKDRHGLEMGLLSTEEYKEMIKPVYDYIRHNHPYVTVFLLNGDGILCPLKTEKFEMFVLLGVCCTFHPFSDFVSVSQSLSVEEMHALENDNRNKVYDSRYINTINADGKDGMLVISNNQMFFDYYSYRYGAESFHGLEAKDRMQYLSSKCNKGEKILSFGIIAIVFTSSVYQDLARDIRNALASRGKNAYLLFLRDVSYERLISIDGVECIVVVDCPFFEYSGPEIHVPVVTPFEVQYALSGEWKDFDKNLFYYNELVHDSLSTGEGETSSSKALERIDVTGKALLRLKNQDVPFSYEDENDKSVHMGQSGIAGHYNKEGQ
;
A
#
# COMPACT_ATOMS: atom_id res chain seq x y z
N MET A 1 -15.66 20.26 10.28
CA MET A 1 -14.83 19.74 11.40
C MET A 1 -15.64 19.93 12.66
N ASP A 2 -15.72 18.91 13.50
CA ASP A 2 -16.40 18.99 14.80
C ASP A 2 -15.40 19.45 15.87
N PHE A 3 -15.41 20.75 16.15
CA PHE A 3 -14.52 21.35 17.15
C PHE A 3 -14.89 20.98 18.59
N GLU A 4 -16.16 20.67 18.87
CA GLU A 4 -16.58 20.23 20.20
C GLU A 4 -16.02 18.84 20.53
N CYS A 5 -16.06 17.93 19.55
CA CYS A 5 -15.43 16.62 19.65
C CYS A 5 -13.90 16.74 19.82
N LEU A 6 -13.27 17.67 19.09
CA LEU A 6 -11.84 17.95 19.20
C LEU A 6 -11.48 18.45 20.61
N ASP A 7 -12.21 19.45 21.12
CA ASP A 7 -11.99 20.00 22.45
C ASP A 7 -12.14 18.92 23.53
N ALA A 8 -13.17 18.07 23.40
CA ALA A 8 -13.41 16.98 24.33
C ALA A 8 -12.26 15.96 24.34
N LYS A 9 -11.67 15.65 23.19
CA LYS A 9 -10.52 14.75 23.09
C LYS A 9 -9.22 15.36 23.59
N LEU A 10 -9.01 16.65 23.38
CA LEU A 10 -7.79 17.37 23.79
C LEU A 10 -7.82 17.83 25.25
N LYS A 11 -8.98 17.80 25.90
CA LYS A 11 -9.14 18.18 27.30
C LYS A 11 -8.19 17.36 28.19
N ASP A 12 -7.43 18.06 29.02
CA ASP A 12 -6.49 17.50 29.99
C ASP A 12 -5.29 16.70 29.41
N ARG A 13 -5.09 16.70 28.07
CA ARG A 13 -3.96 16.02 27.41
C ARG A 13 -2.75 16.94 27.22
N HIS A 14 -2.02 17.19 28.31
CA HIS A 14 -0.82 18.04 28.28
C HIS A 14 0.38 17.36 27.59
N GLY A 15 1.07 18.08 26.71
CA GLY A 15 2.27 17.57 26.03
C GLY A 15 2.01 16.60 24.89
N LEU A 16 0.74 16.45 24.48
CA LEU A 16 0.32 15.60 23.36
C LEU A 16 1.01 16.03 22.05
N GLU A 17 1.61 15.07 21.35
CA GLU A 17 2.03 15.21 19.96
C GLU A 17 0.91 14.74 19.03
N MET A 18 0.46 15.64 18.15
CA MET A 18 -0.69 15.43 17.30
C MET A 18 -0.34 15.69 15.83
N GLY A 19 -0.69 14.74 14.96
CA GLY A 19 -0.60 14.91 13.51
C GLY A 19 -1.86 15.59 12.96
N LEU A 20 -1.70 16.70 12.24
CA LEU A 20 -2.75 17.31 11.41
C LEU A 20 -2.50 16.91 9.95
N LEU A 21 -3.28 15.95 9.46
CA LEU A 21 -3.12 15.35 8.14
C LEU A 21 -4.21 15.88 7.23
N SER A 22 -3.86 16.32 6.03
CA SER A 22 -4.83 16.78 5.05
C SER A 22 -4.57 16.17 3.68
N THR A 23 -5.64 15.86 2.95
CA THR A 23 -5.55 15.70 1.50
C THR A 23 -5.61 17.07 0.83
N GLU A 24 -5.19 17.13 -0.44
CA GLU A 24 -5.16 18.37 -1.22
C GLU A 24 -6.54 19.06 -1.30
N GLU A 25 -7.63 18.27 -1.35
CA GLU A 25 -9.02 18.77 -1.35
C GLU A 25 -9.37 19.64 -0.13
N TYR A 26 -8.69 19.41 1.01
CA TYR A 26 -8.96 20.07 2.28
C TYR A 26 -7.85 21.02 2.72
N LYS A 27 -6.89 21.36 1.84
CA LYS A 27 -5.75 22.20 2.20
C LYS A 27 -6.13 23.55 2.83
N GLU A 28 -7.24 24.14 2.37
CA GLU A 28 -7.75 25.42 2.87
C GLU A 28 -8.25 25.33 4.33
N MET A 29 -8.56 24.13 4.82
CA MET A 29 -8.96 23.88 6.20
C MET A 29 -7.77 23.74 7.16
N ILE A 30 -6.55 23.49 6.67
CA ILE A 30 -5.37 23.26 7.52
C ILE A 30 -5.14 24.46 8.44
N LYS A 31 -5.06 25.67 7.88
CA LYS A 31 -4.75 26.87 8.65
C LYS A 31 -5.84 27.19 9.70
N PRO A 32 -7.14 27.25 9.37
CA PRO A 32 -8.18 27.48 10.38
C PRO A 32 -8.17 26.45 11.51
N VAL A 33 -7.96 25.17 11.20
CA VAL A 33 -7.92 24.10 12.22
C VAL A 33 -6.66 24.23 13.08
N TYR A 34 -5.51 24.50 12.47
CA TYR A 34 -4.26 24.72 13.20
C TYR A 34 -4.35 25.93 14.14
N ASP A 35 -4.83 27.07 13.63
CA ASP A 35 -4.99 28.30 14.41
C ASP A 35 -5.95 28.10 15.59
N TYR A 36 -7.04 27.35 15.37
CA TYR A 36 -7.99 26.97 16.42
C TYR A 36 -7.32 26.16 17.53
N ILE A 37 -6.57 25.11 17.17
CA ILE A 37 -5.90 24.24 18.15
C ILE A 37 -4.83 25.05 18.89
N ARG A 38 -4.07 25.89 18.20
CA ARG A 38 -3.02 26.70 18.80
C ARG A 38 -3.57 27.71 19.81
N HIS A 39 -4.75 28.27 19.54
CA HIS A 39 -5.40 29.23 20.42
C HIS A 39 -6.03 28.56 21.65
N ASN A 40 -6.80 27.48 21.46
CA ASN A 40 -7.60 26.85 22.51
C ASN A 40 -6.83 25.77 23.29
N HIS A 41 -5.86 25.11 22.67
CA HIS A 41 -5.05 24.04 23.25
C HIS A 41 -3.53 24.31 23.08
N PRO A 42 -3.00 25.40 23.64
CA PRO A 42 -1.60 25.80 23.43
C PRO A 42 -0.56 24.81 23.96
N TYR A 43 -0.99 23.83 24.78
CA TYR A 43 -0.17 22.76 25.34
C TYR A 43 -0.03 21.53 24.42
N VAL A 44 -0.70 21.52 23.26
CA VAL A 44 -0.60 20.47 22.24
C VAL A 44 0.42 20.89 21.19
N THR A 45 1.30 19.96 20.81
CA THR A 45 2.26 20.14 19.71
C THR A 45 1.65 19.57 18.44
N VAL A 46 1.46 20.42 17.42
CA VAL A 46 0.81 20.04 16.17
C VAL A 46 1.84 19.92 15.04
N PHE A 47 1.88 18.76 14.39
CA PHE A 47 2.71 18.48 13.22
C PHE A 47 1.84 18.48 11.97
N LEU A 48 2.19 19.30 10.99
CA LEU A 48 1.48 19.37 9.71
C LEU A 48 2.01 18.28 8.79
N LEU A 49 1.12 17.40 8.32
CA LEU A 49 1.46 16.33 7.39
C LEU A 49 0.57 16.43 6.15
N ASN A 50 1.15 16.11 5.00
CA ASN A 50 0.42 15.98 3.75
C ASN A 50 0.01 14.53 3.51
N GLY A 51 -1.19 14.32 2.98
CA GLY A 51 -1.70 13.01 2.59
C GLY A 51 -2.09 12.96 1.12
N ASP A 52 -1.75 11.85 0.45
CA ASP A 52 -1.98 11.68 -0.98
C ASP A 52 -3.31 10.97 -1.25
N GLY A 53 -4.35 11.76 -1.52
CA GLY A 53 -5.67 11.30 -1.94
C GLY A 53 -6.49 10.58 -0.86
N ILE A 54 -5.93 9.58 -0.18
CA ILE A 54 -6.52 8.86 0.96
C ILE A 54 -5.54 8.85 2.14
N LEU A 55 -6.02 9.27 3.31
CA LEU A 55 -5.25 9.29 4.56
C LEU A 55 -5.12 7.86 5.10
N CYS A 56 -3.89 7.35 5.19
CA CYS A 56 -3.62 6.00 5.68
C CYS A 56 -2.58 6.05 6.81
N PRO A 57 -2.83 5.43 7.98
CA PRO A 57 -1.89 5.42 9.09
C PRO A 57 -0.58 4.69 8.75
N LEU A 58 -0.61 3.79 7.76
CA LEU A 58 0.60 3.09 7.29
C LEU A 58 1.57 4.01 6.54
N LYS A 59 1.11 5.18 6.08
CA LYS A 59 1.90 6.16 5.31
C LYS A 59 2.38 7.33 6.16
N THR A 60 1.97 7.41 7.41
CA THR A 60 2.18 8.58 8.27
C THR A 60 3.04 8.22 9.45
N GLU A 61 3.71 9.20 10.05
CA GLU A 61 4.42 8.99 11.31
C GLU A 61 3.43 8.68 12.43
N LYS A 62 3.93 8.02 13.49
CA LYS A 62 3.12 7.67 14.64
C LYS A 62 2.99 8.89 15.54
N PHE A 63 1.76 9.31 15.74
CA PHE A 63 1.39 10.33 16.72
C PHE A 63 0.42 9.72 17.72
N GLU A 64 0.32 10.33 18.89
CA GLU A 64 -0.63 9.91 19.93
C GLU A 64 -2.08 10.16 19.50
N MET A 65 -2.30 11.18 18.66
CA MET A 65 -3.59 11.55 18.12
C MET A 65 -3.47 12.18 16.74
N PHE A 66 -4.53 12.03 15.94
CA PHE A 66 -4.63 12.63 14.62
C PHE A 66 -5.84 13.55 14.47
N VAL A 67 -5.67 14.62 13.71
CA VAL A 67 -6.77 15.36 13.08
C VAL A 67 -6.70 15.08 11.58
N LEU A 68 -7.76 14.51 11.03
CA LEU A 68 -7.81 13.97 9.67
C LEU A 68 -8.73 14.83 8.79
N LEU A 69 -8.13 15.57 7.86
CA LEU A 69 -8.80 16.41 6.88
C LEU A 69 -8.85 15.72 5.52
N GLY A 70 -9.75 14.76 5.36
CA GLY A 70 -9.93 14.03 4.10
C GLY A 70 -10.56 12.64 4.28
N VAL A 71 -10.62 11.89 3.17
CA VAL A 71 -11.04 10.48 3.19
C VAL A 71 -9.94 9.63 3.80
N CYS A 72 -10.32 8.76 4.75
CA CYS A 72 -9.43 7.87 5.47
C CYS A 72 -9.51 6.46 4.88
N CYS A 73 -8.41 5.73 4.98
CA CYS A 73 -8.30 4.34 4.56
C CYS A 73 -9.20 3.44 5.42
N THR A 74 -10.11 2.71 4.78
CA THR A 74 -11.00 1.74 5.45
C THR A 74 -10.29 0.41 5.78
N PHE A 75 -9.16 0.11 5.14
CA PHE A 75 -8.37 -1.10 5.42
C PHE A 75 -7.45 -0.95 6.65
N HIS A 76 -7.06 0.28 6.98
CA HIS A 76 -6.13 0.58 8.06
C HIS A 76 -6.70 1.72 8.90
N PRO A 77 -7.44 1.42 9.99
CA PRO A 77 -8.04 2.44 10.82
C PRO A 77 -7.00 3.17 11.67
N PHE A 78 -7.18 4.48 11.84
CA PHE A 78 -6.46 5.24 12.86
C PHE A 78 -7.00 4.89 14.26
N SER A 79 -6.12 4.78 15.25
CA SER A 79 -6.49 4.38 16.62
C SER A 79 -7.15 5.50 17.42
N ASP A 80 -6.59 6.72 17.37
CA ASP A 80 -7.15 7.90 18.02
C ASP A 80 -7.13 9.10 17.08
N PHE A 81 -8.31 9.52 16.62
CA PHE A 81 -8.42 10.62 15.67
C PHE A 81 -9.73 11.41 15.83
N VAL A 82 -9.73 12.62 15.26
CA VAL A 82 -10.94 13.37 14.90
C VAL A 82 -10.89 13.64 13.40
N SER A 83 -11.94 13.31 12.68
CA SER A 83 -12.03 13.53 11.23
C SER A 83 -13.08 14.56 10.88
N VAL A 84 -12.99 15.08 9.66
CA VAL A 84 -14.09 15.84 9.07
C VAL A 84 -15.24 14.89 8.75
N SER A 85 -16.42 15.20 9.28
CA SER A 85 -17.66 14.53 8.94
C SER A 85 -18.40 15.27 7.83
N GLN A 86 -19.11 14.51 7.00
CA GLN A 86 -20.02 15.02 5.99
C GLN A 86 -21.39 14.35 6.15
N SER A 87 -22.44 15.15 6.14
CA SER A 87 -23.82 14.67 6.04
C SER A 87 -24.25 14.68 4.58
N LEU A 88 -25.04 13.68 4.19
CA LEU A 88 -25.77 13.72 2.92
C LEU A 88 -26.86 14.80 2.97
N SER A 89 -27.14 15.41 1.82
CA SER A 89 -28.32 16.26 1.66
C SER A 89 -29.61 15.43 1.74
N VAL A 90 -30.74 16.09 1.99
CA VAL A 90 -32.06 15.43 2.08
C VAL A 90 -32.41 14.74 0.75
N GLU A 91 -32.06 15.39 -0.36
CA GLU A 91 -32.27 14.87 -1.71
C GLU A 91 -31.43 13.61 -1.96
N GLU A 92 -30.17 13.60 -1.54
CA GLU A 92 -29.30 12.43 -1.66
C GLU A 92 -29.77 11.28 -0.77
N MET A 93 -30.19 11.56 0.46
CA MET A 93 -30.76 10.54 1.34
C MET A 93 -32.00 9.89 0.70
N HIS A 94 -32.94 10.70 0.19
CA HIS A 94 -34.12 10.18 -0.49
C HIS A 94 -33.78 9.39 -1.77
N ALA A 95 -32.78 9.84 -2.55
CA ALA A 95 -32.32 9.08 -3.72
C ALA A 95 -31.72 7.73 -3.31
N LEU A 96 -30.91 7.69 -2.26
CA LEU A 96 -30.28 6.47 -1.75
C LEU A 96 -31.27 5.53 -1.07
N GLU A 97 -32.32 6.03 -0.41
CA GLU A 97 -33.38 5.19 0.18
C GLU A 97 -34.15 4.39 -0.88
N ASN A 98 -34.34 4.97 -2.06
CA ASN A 98 -35.04 4.33 -3.17
C ASN A 98 -34.14 3.40 -4.01
N ASP A 99 -32.83 3.38 -3.75
CA ASP A 99 -31.87 2.55 -4.47
C ASP A 99 -31.64 1.21 -3.74
N ASN A 100 -31.91 0.10 -4.43
CA ASN A 100 -31.79 -1.26 -3.87
C ASN A 100 -30.37 -1.83 -3.90
N ARG A 101 -29.40 -1.09 -4.45
CA ARG A 101 -28.00 -1.51 -4.56
C ARG A 101 -27.29 -1.55 -3.21
N ASN A 102 -26.20 -2.33 -3.18
CA ASN A 102 -25.28 -2.35 -2.05
C ASN A 102 -24.51 -1.01 -2.02
N LYS A 103 -24.43 -0.38 -0.86
CA LYS A 103 -23.85 0.96 -0.72
C LYS A 103 -22.56 0.88 0.07
N VAL A 104 -21.52 1.52 -0.44
CA VAL A 104 -20.26 1.72 0.27
C VAL A 104 -19.99 3.20 0.42
N TYR A 105 -19.72 3.61 1.65
CA TYR A 105 -19.47 4.99 2.02
C TYR A 105 -17.99 5.16 2.35
N ASP A 106 -17.44 6.30 1.95
CA ASP A 106 -16.13 6.69 2.47
C ASP A 106 -16.20 7.12 3.94
N SER A 107 -15.05 7.31 4.57
CA SER A 107 -14.94 7.54 6.01
C SER A 107 -15.56 8.85 6.51
N ARG A 108 -15.99 9.77 5.64
CA ARG A 108 -16.58 11.05 6.04
C ARG A 108 -18.04 10.92 6.43
N TYR A 109 -18.73 9.90 5.91
CA TYR A 109 -20.14 9.63 6.23
C TYR A 109 -20.22 8.73 7.48
N ILE A 110 -20.32 9.36 8.66
CA ILE A 110 -20.35 8.67 9.95
C ILE A 110 -21.69 7.90 10.10
N ASN A 111 -21.66 6.73 10.75
CA ASN A 111 -22.82 5.88 11.11
C ASN A 111 -23.51 5.11 9.97
N THR A 112 -22.92 5.04 8.78
CA THR A 112 -23.45 4.20 7.68
C THR A 112 -22.77 2.84 7.66
N ILE A 113 -23.57 1.77 7.67
CA ILE A 113 -23.07 0.38 7.55
C ILE A 113 -22.67 0.17 6.08
N ASN A 114 -21.41 -0.17 5.84
CA ASN A 114 -20.98 -0.63 4.52
C ASN A 114 -21.59 -2.00 4.24
N ALA A 115 -22.37 -2.11 3.16
CA ALA A 115 -22.94 -3.38 2.75
C ALA A 115 -21.83 -4.27 2.15
N ASP A 116 -21.74 -5.49 2.64
CA ASP A 116 -20.81 -6.49 2.11
C ASP A 116 -21.53 -7.25 0.98
N GLY A 117 -21.36 -6.77 -0.24
CA GLY A 117 -22.04 -7.33 -1.41
C GLY A 117 -21.28 -7.02 -2.70
N LYS A 118 -21.01 -8.05 -3.50
CA LYS A 118 -20.20 -7.94 -4.71
C LYS A 118 -20.98 -7.38 -5.91
N ASP A 119 -22.29 -7.62 -5.98
CA ASP A 119 -23.10 -7.25 -7.14
C ASP A 119 -23.84 -5.93 -6.93
N GLY A 120 -23.80 -5.09 -7.97
CA GLY A 120 -24.51 -3.81 -8.02
C GLY A 120 -24.07 -2.88 -6.90
N MET A 121 -22.78 -2.72 -6.65
CA MET A 121 -22.28 -1.80 -5.63
C MET A 121 -22.34 -0.35 -6.12
N LEU A 122 -22.80 0.54 -5.25
CA LEU A 122 -22.82 1.98 -5.43
C LEU A 122 -21.86 2.62 -4.42
N VAL A 123 -20.94 3.43 -4.92
CA VAL A 123 -19.93 4.15 -4.13
C VAL A 123 -20.43 5.56 -3.83
N ILE A 124 -20.56 5.87 -2.54
CA ILE A 124 -20.90 7.19 -2.02
C ILE A 124 -19.61 7.84 -1.53
N SER A 125 -18.91 8.47 -2.47
CA SER A 125 -17.70 9.23 -2.23
C SER A 125 -17.46 10.24 -3.35
N ASN A 126 -16.85 11.38 -3.01
CA ASN A 126 -16.32 12.33 -3.99
C ASN A 126 -14.83 12.10 -4.28
N ASN A 127 -14.22 11.08 -3.66
CA ASN A 127 -12.80 10.80 -3.82
C ASN A 127 -12.57 9.76 -4.92
N GLN A 128 -11.85 10.17 -5.98
CA GLN A 128 -11.60 9.32 -7.15
C GLN A 128 -10.82 8.05 -6.80
N MET A 129 -9.83 8.12 -5.89
CA MET A 129 -9.04 6.94 -5.51
C MET A 129 -9.88 5.90 -4.77
N PHE A 130 -10.77 6.34 -3.90
CA PHE A 130 -11.72 5.46 -3.21
C PHE A 130 -12.63 4.77 -4.24
N PHE A 131 -13.21 5.53 -5.17
CA PHE A 131 -14.06 5.00 -6.23
C PHE A 131 -13.34 4.03 -7.17
N ASP A 132 -12.15 4.40 -7.69
CA ASP A 132 -11.35 3.58 -8.60
C ASP A 132 -11.14 2.17 -8.03
N TYR A 133 -10.80 2.06 -6.75
CA TYR A 133 -10.60 0.78 -6.09
C TYR A 133 -11.84 -0.13 -6.15
N TYR A 134 -13.00 0.37 -5.72
CA TYR A 134 -14.24 -0.41 -5.71
C TYR A 134 -14.76 -0.66 -7.13
N SER A 135 -14.54 0.28 -8.06
CA SER A 135 -14.86 0.10 -9.48
C SER A 135 -14.06 -1.05 -10.09
N TYR A 136 -12.75 -1.11 -9.89
CA TYR A 136 -11.93 -2.21 -10.41
C TYR A 136 -12.25 -3.54 -9.75
N ARG A 137 -12.42 -3.55 -8.43
CA ARG A 137 -12.69 -4.77 -7.67
C ARG A 137 -14.06 -5.35 -7.96
N TYR A 138 -15.11 -4.55 -7.87
CA TYR A 138 -16.50 -5.00 -7.86
C TYR A 138 -17.33 -4.51 -9.06
N GLY A 139 -16.75 -3.73 -9.97
CA GLY A 139 -17.54 -3.08 -11.03
C GLY A 139 -18.52 -2.05 -10.48
N ALA A 140 -18.16 -1.42 -9.35
CA ALA A 140 -19.03 -0.46 -8.68
C ALA A 140 -19.27 0.81 -9.51
N GLU A 141 -20.45 1.41 -9.33
CA GLU A 141 -20.84 2.68 -9.92
C GLU A 141 -20.67 3.84 -8.92
N SER A 142 -20.48 5.06 -9.42
CA SER A 142 -20.37 6.25 -8.58
C SER A 142 -21.73 6.92 -8.41
N PHE A 143 -22.13 7.19 -7.17
CA PHE A 143 -23.33 7.98 -6.88
C PHE A 143 -23.17 9.45 -7.29
N HIS A 144 -21.96 10.02 -7.11
CA HIS A 144 -21.67 11.42 -7.43
C HIS A 144 -21.13 11.62 -8.85
N GLY A 145 -21.19 10.60 -9.71
CA GLY A 145 -20.78 10.71 -11.12
C GLY A 145 -19.29 10.89 -11.33
N LEU A 146 -18.45 10.29 -10.47
CA LEU A 146 -17.00 10.21 -10.67
C LEU A 146 -16.66 9.46 -11.97
N GLU A 147 -15.52 9.79 -12.56
CA GLU A 147 -15.12 9.25 -13.86
C GLU A 147 -14.80 7.75 -13.75
N ALA A 148 -15.63 6.91 -14.36
CA ALA A 148 -15.37 5.48 -14.45
C ALA A 148 -14.38 5.19 -15.57
N LYS A 149 -13.22 4.62 -15.21
CA LYS A 149 -12.29 4.04 -16.19
C LYS A 149 -12.81 2.69 -16.67
N ASP A 150 -12.46 2.31 -17.90
CA ASP A 150 -12.84 1.00 -18.43
C ASP A 150 -12.20 -0.12 -17.59
N ARG A 151 -13.03 -0.80 -16.81
CA ARG A 151 -12.62 -1.90 -15.94
C ARG A 151 -11.99 -3.04 -16.72
N MET A 152 -12.53 -3.37 -17.90
CA MET A 152 -11.99 -4.44 -18.72
C MET A 152 -10.60 -4.07 -19.22
N GLN A 153 -10.45 -2.85 -19.74
CA GLN A 153 -9.15 -2.34 -20.18
C GLN A 153 -8.13 -2.34 -19.03
N TYR A 154 -8.52 -1.89 -17.84
CA TYR A 154 -7.66 -1.90 -16.66
C TYR A 154 -7.24 -3.33 -16.29
N LEU A 155 -8.18 -4.26 -16.15
CA LEU A 155 -7.89 -5.64 -15.75
C LEU A 155 -7.07 -6.39 -16.82
N SER A 156 -7.40 -6.23 -18.10
CA SER A 156 -6.58 -6.76 -19.20
C SER A 156 -5.15 -6.22 -19.17
N SER A 157 -4.96 -4.94 -18.83
CA SER A 157 -3.62 -4.37 -18.69
C SER A 157 -2.82 -5.05 -17.56
N LYS A 158 -3.48 -5.41 -16.45
CA LYS A 158 -2.86 -6.14 -15.33
C LYS A 158 -2.50 -7.57 -15.74
N CYS A 159 -3.36 -8.30 -16.47
CA CYS A 159 -3.02 -9.61 -17.03
C CYS A 159 -1.75 -9.55 -17.90
N ASN A 160 -1.74 -8.62 -18.85
CA ASN A 160 -0.65 -8.48 -19.81
C ASN A 160 0.68 -8.13 -19.14
N LYS A 161 0.65 -7.39 -18.03
CA LYS A 161 1.82 -7.12 -17.19
C LYS A 161 2.26 -8.37 -16.42
N GLY A 162 1.31 -9.10 -15.84
CA GLY A 162 1.54 -10.35 -15.13
C GLY A 162 2.26 -11.40 -15.98
N GLU A 163 1.81 -11.64 -17.22
CA GLU A 163 2.43 -12.64 -18.11
C GLU A 163 3.93 -12.40 -18.34
N LYS A 164 4.36 -11.13 -18.40
CA LYS A 164 5.78 -10.78 -18.58
C LYS A 164 6.66 -11.24 -17.43
N ILE A 165 6.09 -11.36 -16.21
CA ILE A 165 6.80 -11.81 -15.01
C ILE A 165 7.43 -13.18 -15.21
N LEU A 166 6.81 -14.06 -16.01
CA LEU A 166 7.33 -15.40 -16.30
C LEU A 166 8.69 -15.35 -17.00
N SER A 167 8.92 -14.35 -17.85
CA SER A 167 10.17 -14.18 -18.60
C SER A 167 11.30 -13.53 -17.81
N PHE A 168 10.99 -12.81 -16.72
CA PHE A 168 11.98 -12.08 -15.93
C PHE A 168 12.74 -12.98 -14.95
N GLY A 169 14.05 -12.76 -14.86
CA GLY A 169 14.97 -13.43 -13.94
C GLY A 169 15.23 -12.66 -12.65
N ILE A 170 15.23 -11.32 -12.66
CA ILE A 170 15.56 -10.46 -11.51
C ILE A 170 14.38 -9.55 -11.15
N ILE A 171 13.86 -9.70 -9.94
CA ILE A 171 12.62 -9.04 -9.49
C ILE A 171 12.88 -8.33 -8.14
N ALA A 172 12.53 -7.06 -8.06
CA ALA A 172 12.43 -6.35 -6.78
C ALA A 172 11.01 -6.42 -6.24
N ILE A 173 10.86 -6.69 -4.95
CA ILE A 173 9.59 -6.64 -4.23
C ILE A 173 9.70 -5.49 -3.25
N VAL A 174 9.05 -4.39 -3.57
CA VAL A 174 8.98 -3.18 -2.76
C VAL A 174 7.73 -3.27 -1.89
N PHE A 175 7.89 -3.23 -0.57
CA PHE A 175 6.77 -3.15 0.37
C PHE A 175 6.88 -1.90 1.24
N THR A 176 5.76 -1.26 1.52
CA THR A 176 5.77 0.09 2.11
C THR A 176 5.42 0.15 3.58
N SER A 177 5.02 -0.98 4.16
CA SER A 177 4.67 -1.10 5.57
C SER A 177 5.04 -2.49 6.06
N SER A 178 5.47 -2.60 7.33
CA SER A 178 5.77 -3.89 7.96
C SER A 178 4.57 -4.84 7.98
N VAL A 179 3.34 -4.32 7.92
CA VAL A 179 2.10 -5.12 7.79
C VAL A 179 2.12 -6.00 6.54
N TYR A 180 2.83 -5.58 5.48
CA TYR A 180 2.96 -6.32 4.23
C TYR A 180 4.21 -7.20 4.14
N GLN A 181 5.00 -7.28 5.21
CA GLN A 181 6.26 -8.01 5.19
C GLN A 181 6.06 -9.51 4.90
N ASP A 182 5.06 -10.13 5.51
CA ASP A 182 4.80 -11.56 5.31
C ASP A 182 4.28 -11.85 3.91
N LEU A 183 3.37 -11.01 3.39
CA LEU A 183 2.94 -11.06 1.99
C LEU A 183 4.14 -10.92 1.02
N ALA A 184 5.04 -9.98 1.27
CA ALA A 184 6.24 -9.80 0.46
C ALA A 184 7.17 -11.03 0.52
N ARG A 185 7.33 -11.65 1.70
CA ARG A 185 8.10 -12.89 1.87
C ARG A 185 7.47 -14.05 1.11
N ASP A 186 6.16 -14.19 1.16
CA ASP A 186 5.42 -15.23 0.44
C ASP A 186 5.62 -15.11 -1.07
N ILE A 187 5.51 -13.90 -1.61
CA ILE A 187 5.78 -13.60 -3.03
C ILE A 187 7.23 -13.98 -3.38
N ARG A 188 8.20 -13.55 -2.55
CA ARG A 188 9.62 -13.88 -2.76
C ARG A 188 9.84 -15.39 -2.81
N ASN A 189 9.27 -16.13 -1.87
CA ASN A 189 9.43 -17.59 -1.79
C ASN A 189 8.86 -18.28 -3.03
N ALA A 190 7.69 -17.84 -3.51
CA ALA A 190 7.06 -18.40 -4.71
C ALA A 190 7.82 -18.09 -6.01
N LEU A 191 8.46 -16.92 -6.10
CA LEU A 191 9.33 -16.56 -7.23
C LEU A 191 10.65 -17.35 -7.16
N ALA A 192 11.24 -17.47 -5.97
CA ALA A 192 12.49 -18.19 -5.75
C ALA A 192 12.34 -19.70 -6.05
N SER A 193 11.21 -20.31 -5.70
CA SER A 193 10.94 -21.73 -6.03
C SER A 193 10.89 -22.00 -7.54
N ARG A 194 10.71 -20.96 -8.35
CA ARG A 194 10.72 -21.00 -9.83
C ARG A 194 12.03 -20.50 -10.43
N GLY A 195 13.10 -20.41 -9.63
CA GLY A 195 14.44 -20.04 -10.08
C GLY A 195 14.63 -18.56 -10.39
N LYS A 196 13.74 -17.68 -9.91
CA LYS A 196 13.87 -16.22 -10.06
C LYS A 196 14.64 -15.61 -8.89
N ASN A 197 15.46 -14.60 -9.17
CA ASN A 197 16.17 -13.82 -8.15
C ASN A 197 15.25 -12.70 -7.65
N ALA A 198 14.61 -12.93 -6.50
CA ALA A 198 13.68 -11.98 -5.88
C ALA A 198 14.29 -11.31 -4.64
N TYR A 199 14.35 -9.98 -4.63
CA TYR A 199 14.87 -9.15 -3.54
C TYR A 199 13.73 -8.43 -2.82
N LEU A 200 13.84 -8.29 -1.50
CA LEU A 200 12.89 -7.50 -0.70
C LEU A 200 13.48 -6.12 -0.45
N LEU A 201 12.71 -5.07 -0.73
CA LEU A 201 13.05 -3.68 -0.47
C LEU A 201 11.95 -3.04 0.37
N PHE A 202 12.31 -2.40 1.47
CA PHE A 202 11.37 -1.63 2.28
C PHE A 202 11.46 -0.16 1.89
N LEU A 203 10.42 0.37 1.25
CA LEU A 203 10.33 1.78 0.87
C LEU A 203 8.99 2.33 1.36
N ARG A 204 9.01 3.13 2.44
CA ARG A 204 7.80 3.72 3.04
C ARG A 204 6.97 4.53 2.06
N ASP A 205 7.67 5.22 1.17
CA ASP A 205 7.10 6.04 0.12
C ASP A 205 7.63 5.57 -1.24
N VAL A 206 6.72 5.38 -2.18
CA VAL A 206 6.94 4.84 -3.53
C VAL A 206 6.71 5.96 -4.51
N SER A 207 7.81 6.56 -4.97
CA SER A 207 7.82 7.61 -5.99
C SER A 207 8.52 7.12 -7.24
N TYR A 208 8.28 7.81 -8.37
CA TYR A 208 8.98 7.56 -9.62
C TYR A 208 10.51 7.58 -9.42
N GLU A 209 11.02 8.60 -8.74
CA GLU A 209 12.45 8.83 -8.48
C GLU A 209 13.08 7.66 -7.71
N ARG A 210 12.36 7.13 -6.71
CA ARG A 210 12.82 5.98 -5.94
C ARG A 210 12.82 4.71 -6.78
N LEU A 211 11.77 4.48 -7.55
CA LEU A 211 11.68 3.27 -8.39
C LEU A 211 12.74 3.25 -9.50
N ILE A 212 13.02 4.37 -10.17
CA ILE A 212 14.07 4.41 -11.22
C ILE A 212 15.48 4.21 -10.68
N SER A 213 15.68 4.43 -9.37
CA SER A 213 16.98 4.21 -8.73
C SER A 213 17.29 2.75 -8.46
N ILE A 214 16.30 1.87 -8.58
CA ILE A 214 16.46 0.42 -8.44
C ILE A 214 17.04 -0.11 -9.76
N ASP A 215 18.36 -0.26 -9.81
CA ASP A 215 19.08 -0.75 -10.99
C ASP A 215 19.16 -2.29 -11.01
N GLY A 216 19.35 -2.85 -12.22
CA GLY A 216 19.59 -4.27 -12.43
C GLY A 216 18.38 -5.18 -12.26
N VAL A 217 17.17 -4.61 -12.12
CA VAL A 217 15.90 -5.36 -12.01
C VAL A 217 15.11 -5.32 -13.31
N GLU A 218 14.39 -6.39 -13.59
CA GLU A 218 13.56 -6.52 -14.79
C GLU A 218 12.08 -6.29 -14.48
N CYS A 219 11.70 -6.31 -13.21
CA CYS A 219 10.34 -6.04 -12.74
C CYS A 219 10.34 -5.58 -11.27
N ILE A 220 9.41 -4.69 -10.94
CA ILE A 220 9.15 -4.25 -9.57
C ILE A 220 7.75 -4.67 -9.17
N VAL A 221 7.64 -5.48 -8.12
CA VAL A 221 6.38 -5.82 -7.44
C VAL A 221 6.19 -4.82 -6.30
N VAL A 222 5.11 -4.04 -6.32
CA VAL A 222 4.77 -3.10 -5.25
C VAL A 222 3.68 -3.69 -4.36
N VAL A 223 3.96 -3.78 -3.06
CA VAL A 223 3.05 -4.24 -2.01
C VAL A 223 2.75 -3.07 -1.06
N ASP A 224 1.57 -2.50 -1.22
CA ASP A 224 1.15 -1.27 -0.54
C ASP A 224 -0.34 -1.34 -0.15
N CYS A 225 -0.88 -0.29 0.45
CA CYS A 225 -2.30 -0.09 0.68
C CYS A 225 -3.11 -0.38 -0.60
N PRO A 226 -4.23 -1.12 -0.52
CA PRO A 226 -5.06 -1.42 -1.69
C PRO A 226 -5.57 -0.18 -2.45
N PHE A 227 -5.69 0.96 -1.76
CA PHE A 227 -6.06 2.24 -2.38
C PHE A 227 -4.91 2.91 -3.14
N PHE A 228 -3.66 2.59 -2.83
CA PHE A 228 -2.51 3.14 -3.55
C PHE A 228 -2.50 2.62 -5.00
N GLU A 229 -2.39 3.53 -5.96
CA GLU A 229 -2.13 3.20 -7.36
C GLU A 229 -0.91 4.00 -7.80
N TYR A 230 0.09 3.32 -8.34
CA TYR A 230 1.23 3.99 -8.94
C TYR A 230 0.79 4.66 -10.24
N SER A 231 0.71 6.00 -10.22
CA SER A 231 0.32 6.85 -11.35
C SER A 231 1.50 7.61 -11.97
N GLY A 232 2.74 7.25 -11.58
CA GLY A 232 3.94 7.89 -12.10
C GLY A 232 4.14 7.63 -13.61
N PRO A 233 5.06 8.37 -14.25
CA PRO A 233 5.43 8.14 -15.64
C PRO A 233 5.78 6.68 -15.91
N GLU A 234 5.56 6.23 -17.14
CA GLU A 234 6.02 4.91 -17.58
C GLU A 234 7.53 4.79 -17.36
N ILE A 235 7.90 3.99 -16.38
CA ILE A 235 9.28 3.60 -16.16
C ILE A 235 9.62 2.42 -17.09
N HIS A 236 10.89 2.32 -17.45
CA HIS A 236 11.40 1.26 -18.32
C HIS A 236 11.23 -0.15 -17.73
N VAL A 237 11.08 -0.26 -16.41
CA VAL A 237 10.82 -1.50 -15.68
C VAL A 237 9.32 -1.62 -15.36
N PRO A 238 8.63 -2.71 -15.71
CA PRO A 238 7.22 -2.87 -15.35
C PRO A 238 7.03 -2.86 -13.82
N VAL A 239 6.04 -2.07 -13.38
CA VAL A 239 5.53 -2.08 -12.00
C VAL A 239 4.25 -2.90 -11.95
N VAL A 240 4.24 -3.90 -11.08
CA VAL A 240 3.14 -4.87 -10.90
C VAL A 240 2.75 -4.99 -9.43
N THR A 241 1.58 -5.56 -9.14
CA THR A 241 1.06 -5.83 -7.79
C THR A 241 1.12 -7.33 -7.47
N PRO A 242 0.93 -7.74 -6.20
CA PRO A 242 0.80 -9.15 -5.83
C PRO A 242 -0.19 -9.95 -6.68
N PHE A 243 -1.34 -9.36 -7.03
CA PHE A 243 -2.33 -9.97 -7.93
C PHE A 243 -1.73 -10.41 -9.28
N GLU A 244 -0.95 -9.53 -9.91
CA GLU A 244 -0.34 -9.80 -11.22
C GLU A 244 0.69 -10.92 -11.12
N VAL A 245 1.41 -11.00 -9.99
CA VAL A 245 2.31 -12.13 -9.69
C VAL A 245 1.51 -13.42 -9.49
N GLN A 246 0.44 -13.39 -8.69
CA GLN A 246 -0.42 -14.55 -8.48
C GLN A 246 -0.93 -15.09 -9.82
N TYR A 247 -1.51 -14.22 -10.64
CA TYR A 247 -2.01 -14.57 -11.98
C TYR A 247 -0.91 -15.18 -12.85
N ALA A 248 0.28 -14.59 -12.87
CA ALA A 248 1.40 -15.12 -13.64
C ALA A 248 1.81 -16.53 -13.19
N LEU A 249 1.77 -16.80 -11.89
CA LEU A 249 2.26 -18.06 -11.32
C LEU A 249 1.23 -19.19 -11.30
N SER A 250 -0.06 -18.87 -11.16
CA SER A 250 -1.14 -19.86 -11.21
C SER A 250 -1.72 -20.06 -12.61
N GLY A 251 -1.63 -19.06 -13.50
CA GLY A 251 -2.32 -19.05 -14.79
C GLY A 251 -3.84 -18.88 -14.68
N GLU A 252 -4.36 -18.67 -13.48
CA GLU A 252 -5.80 -18.57 -13.19
C GLU A 252 -6.21 -17.15 -12.87
N TRP A 253 -7.28 -16.69 -13.51
CA TRP A 253 -7.93 -15.45 -13.17
C TRP A 253 -8.83 -15.63 -11.94
N LYS A 254 -8.54 -14.89 -10.87
CA LYS A 254 -9.34 -14.84 -9.63
C LYS A 254 -9.99 -13.46 -9.47
N ASP A 255 -10.88 -13.33 -8.48
CA ASP A 255 -11.47 -12.06 -8.09
C ASP A 255 -10.35 -11.02 -7.85
N PHE A 256 -10.45 -9.86 -8.51
CA PHE A 256 -9.38 -8.86 -8.46
C PHE A 256 -9.26 -8.23 -7.06
N ASP A 257 -8.06 -8.28 -6.50
CA ASP A 257 -7.65 -7.53 -5.33
C ASP A 257 -6.14 -7.31 -5.43
N LYS A 258 -5.68 -6.06 -5.36
CA LYS A 258 -4.27 -5.70 -5.60
C LYS A 258 -3.29 -6.55 -4.79
N ASN A 259 -3.64 -6.86 -3.54
CA ASN A 259 -2.80 -7.59 -2.59
C ASN A 259 -3.14 -9.08 -2.49
N LEU A 260 -3.98 -9.61 -3.38
CA LEU A 260 -4.32 -11.02 -3.39
C LEU A 260 -3.13 -11.87 -3.85
N PHE A 261 -2.72 -12.78 -2.98
CA PHE A 261 -1.66 -13.75 -3.22
C PHE A 261 -1.85 -14.95 -2.30
N TYR A 262 -1.84 -16.16 -2.86
CA TYR A 262 -2.08 -17.39 -2.12
C TYR A 262 -0.89 -18.33 -2.26
N TYR A 263 0.09 -18.17 -1.37
CA TYR A 263 1.32 -18.96 -1.41
C TYR A 263 1.07 -20.48 -1.40
N ASN A 264 0.18 -20.93 -0.53
CA ASN A 264 -0.09 -22.37 -0.34
C ASN A 264 -0.60 -23.05 -1.61
N GLU A 265 -1.44 -22.38 -2.40
CA GLU A 265 -1.97 -22.92 -3.65
C GLU A 265 -0.83 -23.16 -4.67
N LEU A 266 0.11 -22.22 -4.77
CA LEU A 266 1.23 -22.29 -5.70
C LEU A 266 2.26 -23.38 -5.34
N VAL A 267 2.38 -23.71 -4.05
CA VAL A 267 3.30 -24.76 -3.57
C VAL A 267 2.73 -26.15 -3.84
N HIS A 268 1.42 -26.34 -3.69
CA HIS A 268 0.78 -27.63 -3.93
C HIS A 268 0.83 -28.05 -5.40
N ASP A 269 0.67 -27.11 -6.34
CA ASP A 269 0.80 -27.39 -7.78
C ASP A 269 2.22 -27.84 -8.16
N SER A 270 3.23 -27.30 -7.49
CA SER A 270 4.63 -27.64 -7.75
C SER A 270 4.98 -29.08 -7.29
N LEU A 271 4.24 -29.61 -6.31
CA LEU A 271 4.44 -30.96 -5.76
C LEU A 271 3.60 -32.02 -6.48
N SER A 272 2.48 -31.65 -7.09
CA SER A 272 1.59 -32.58 -7.81
C SER A 272 2.06 -32.90 -9.23
N THR A 273 2.89 -32.05 -9.85
CA THR A 273 3.51 -32.29 -11.16
C THR A 273 4.86 -33.03 -11.10
N GLY A 274 5.19 -33.69 -9.98
CA GLY A 274 6.48 -34.33 -9.77
C GLY A 274 6.70 -35.63 -10.53
N GLU A 275 7.14 -35.54 -11.80
CA GLU A 275 8.26 -36.34 -12.29
C GLU A 275 9.54 -35.46 -12.21
N GLY A 276 10.56 -35.92 -11.50
CA GLY A 276 11.96 -35.48 -11.72
C GLY A 276 12.61 -34.52 -10.71
N GLU A 277 13.08 -35.10 -9.60
CA GLU A 277 14.46 -34.98 -9.07
C GLU A 277 15.15 -33.61 -8.81
N THR A 278 15.44 -33.39 -7.52
CA THR A 278 16.73 -32.89 -6.95
C THR A 278 17.40 -31.69 -7.61
N SER A 279 16.91 -30.47 -7.35
CA SER A 279 17.63 -29.22 -7.67
C SER A 279 17.66 -28.17 -6.55
N SER A 280 17.67 -28.58 -5.29
CA SER A 280 17.83 -27.66 -4.14
C SER A 280 19.26 -27.09 -4.03
N SER A 281 20.30 -27.83 -4.44
CA SER A 281 21.69 -27.35 -4.31
C SER A 281 22.14 -26.36 -5.40
N LYS A 282 21.55 -26.40 -6.60
CA LYS A 282 21.92 -25.51 -7.73
C LYS A 282 21.41 -24.07 -7.56
N ALA A 283 20.35 -23.87 -6.76
CA ALA A 283 19.82 -22.52 -6.48
C ALA A 283 20.75 -21.73 -5.55
N LEU A 284 21.38 -22.40 -4.58
CA LEU A 284 22.36 -21.81 -3.67
C LEU A 284 23.65 -21.36 -4.39
N GLU A 285 24.12 -22.12 -5.39
CA GLU A 285 25.30 -21.74 -6.19
C GLU A 285 25.06 -20.50 -7.07
N ARG A 286 23.84 -20.30 -7.60
CA ARG A 286 23.54 -19.13 -8.46
C ARG A 286 23.42 -17.81 -7.70
N ILE A 287 23.00 -17.85 -6.44
CA ILE A 287 22.93 -16.67 -5.56
C ILE A 287 24.35 -16.14 -5.27
N ASP A 288 25.31 -17.04 -5.05
CA ASP A 288 26.71 -16.67 -4.79
C ASP A 288 27.38 -16.01 -6.02
N VAL A 289 27.06 -16.49 -7.23
CA VAL A 289 27.61 -15.92 -8.47
C VAL A 289 26.99 -14.54 -8.80
N THR A 290 25.69 -14.36 -8.56
CA THR A 290 24.99 -13.10 -8.88
C THR A 290 25.27 -12.00 -7.85
N GLY A 291 25.32 -12.36 -6.56
CA GLY A 291 25.78 -11.45 -5.51
C GLY A 291 27.22 -10.97 -5.76
N LYS A 292 28.12 -11.87 -6.18
CA LYS A 292 29.49 -11.51 -6.59
C LYS A 292 29.56 -10.68 -7.87
N ALA A 293 28.57 -10.76 -8.76
CA ALA A 293 28.50 -9.94 -9.97
C ALA A 293 28.08 -8.49 -9.65
N LEU A 294 27.12 -8.30 -8.75
CA LEU A 294 26.74 -6.98 -8.22
C LEU A 294 27.91 -6.31 -7.46
N LEU A 295 28.69 -7.10 -6.72
CA LEU A 295 29.90 -6.63 -6.01
C LEU A 295 31.09 -6.27 -6.93
N ARG A 296 31.04 -6.62 -8.23
CA ARG A 296 32.11 -6.27 -9.20
C ARG A 296 31.88 -4.94 -9.90
N LEU A 297 30.77 -4.26 -9.65
CA LEU A 297 30.50 -2.91 -10.13
C LEU A 297 31.34 -1.90 -9.32
N LYS A 298 32.60 -1.71 -9.76
CA LYS A 298 33.67 -0.90 -9.15
C LYS A 298 33.41 0.60 -8.91
N ASN A 299 32.17 1.09 -8.98
CA ASN A 299 31.88 2.52 -8.95
C ASN A 299 31.02 3.02 -7.78
N GLN A 300 30.73 2.19 -6.77
CA GLN A 300 30.10 2.65 -5.53
C GLN A 300 30.67 1.91 -4.31
N ASP A 301 31.94 2.15 -4.00
CA ASP A 301 32.56 1.59 -2.79
C ASP A 301 32.15 2.41 -1.55
N VAL A 302 31.21 1.87 -0.77
CA VAL A 302 31.16 2.09 0.67
C VAL A 302 31.67 0.80 1.33
N PRO A 303 32.72 0.84 2.17
CA PRO A 303 33.31 -0.38 2.71
C PRO A 303 32.30 -1.11 3.61
N PHE A 304 32.05 -2.38 3.31
CA PHE A 304 31.20 -3.29 4.08
C PHE A 304 32.02 -4.53 4.46
N SER A 305 31.97 -4.98 5.71
CA SER A 305 32.63 -6.21 6.19
C SER A 305 31.60 -7.14 6.82
N TYR A 306 31.64 -8.43 6.45
CA TYR A 306 30.84 -9.50 7.06
C TYR A 306 31.64 -10.15 8.20
N GLU A 307 31.05 -10.25 9.39
CA GLU A 307 31.55 -11.14 10.45
C GLU A 307 30.83 -12.50 10.46
N ASP A 308 29.72 -12.69 9.73
CA ASP A 308 29.00 -13.96 9.65
C ASP A 308 28.39 -14.20 8.25
N GLU A 309 28.79 -15.27 7.58
CA GLU A 309 28.38 -15.62 6.20
C GLU A 309 26.92 -16.13 6.10
N ASN A 310 26.22 -16.29 7.23
CA ASN A 310 24.87 -16.85 7.28
C ASN A 310 23.74 -15.83 7.53
N ASP A 311 24.02 -14.54 7.70
CA ASP A 311 22.99 -13.52 7.94
C ASP A 311 22.28 -13.10 6.64
N LYS A 312 20.95 -13.24 6.59
CA LYS A 312 20.07 -12.92 5.45
C LYS A 312 18.98 -11.93 5.81
N SER A 313 19.16 -11.14 6.87
CA SER A 313 18.19 -10.14 7.34
C SER A 313 18.31 -8.78 6.60
N VAL A 314 17.27 -7.94 6.67
CA VAL A 314 17.15 -6.68 5.91
C VAL A 314 17.69 -5.51 6.74
N HIS A 315 18.77 -4.86 6.30
CA HIS A 315 19.42 -3.77 7.06
C HIS A 315 19.06 -2.37 6.52
N MET A 316 18.93 -1.39 7.42
CA MET A 316 18.76 0.02 7.08
C MET A 316 20.10 0.65 6.68
N GLY A 317 20.08 1.40 5.57
CA GLY A 317 21.24 1.75 4.77
C GLY A 317 22.28 2.72 5.33
N GLN A 318 22.41 2.95 6.65
CA GLN A 318 23.46 3.88 7.15
C GLN A 318 24.25 3.52 8.42
N SER A 319 23.96 2.48 9.21
CA SER A 319 24.89 2.08 10.30
C SER A 319 24.57 0.75 10.97
N GLY A 320 25.46 -0.24 10.84
CA GLY A 320 25.69 -1.33 11.81
C GLY A 320 24.52 -2.27 12.18
N ILE A 321 24.86 -3.37 12.85
CA ILE A 321 23.95 -4.47 13.21
C ILE A 321 22.96 -4.01 14.30
N ALA A 322 21.65 -4.12 14.04
CA ALA A 322 20.64 -3.99 15.09
C ALA A 322 19.98 -5.36 15.36
N GLY A 323 20.23 -5.92 16.54
CA GLY A 323 19.70 -7.23 16.95
C GLY A 323 18.18 -7.27 17.18
N HIS A 324 17.49 -6.12 17.21
CA HIS A 324 16.03 -6.04 17.33
C HIS A 324 15.46 -4.76 16.67
N TYR A 325 14.36 -4.90 15.93
CA TYR A 325 13.62 -3.79 15.28
C TYR A 325 12.62 -3.13 16.24
N ASN A 326 13.09 -2.69 17.41
CA ASN A 326 12.21 -2.18 18.46
C ASN A 326 11.95 -0.67 18.38
N LYS A 327 12.63 0.07 17.49
CA LYS A 327 12.48 1.53 17.34
C LYS A 327 12.70 1.98 15.90
N GLU A 328 11.88 2.95 15.48
CA GLU A 328 11.92 3.61 14.17
C GLU A 328 13.08 4.63 14.14
N GLY A 329 13.74 4.76 12.99
CA GLY A 329 14.78 5.77 12.76
C GLY A 329 14.16 7.16 12.62
N GLN A 330 14.75 8.13 13.31
CA GLN A 330 14.37 9.56 13.27
C GLN A 330 14.64 10.20 11.93
#